data_AF-R7U4N7-F1
#
_entry.id   AF-R7U4N7-F1
#
_cell.length_a   1.000
_cell.length_b   1.000
_cell.length_c   1.000
_cell.angle_alpha   90.00
_cell.angle_beta   90.00
_cell.angle_gamma   90.00
#
_symmetry.space_group_name_H-M   'P 1'
#
loop_
_entity.id
_entity.type
_entity.pdbx_description
1 polymer ?
#
loop_
_entity_poly.entity_id
_entity_poly.type
_entity_poly.pdbx_seq_one_letter_code
_entity_poly.pdbx_strand_id
1 'polypeptide(L)'
;MASARRSSFVSQYVGTLPDKDRLLYLEKLVLTSGEEIPDPYSIGEADWIVDIREWPIISWPDIHGYLIDTPSLYTKEKLRAYKSLDAVNYVLCGHVQEIKYHGISPESDFCLLRSLVLPSQRQGSSVIEHPL
;
A
#
# COMPACT_ATOMS: atom_id res chain seq x y z
N MET A 1 32.54 7.47 16.82
CA MET A 1 31.73 8.71 16.83
C MET A 1 30.72 8.64 15.69
N ALA A 2 29.51 8.13 15.95
CA ALA A 2 28.45 8.06 14.95
C ALA A 2 27.19 8.67 15.56
N SER A 3 26.97 9.96 15.32
CA SER A 3 25.71 10.62 15.65
C SER A 3 25.55 11.86 14.78
N ALA A 4 25.13 11.65 13.54
CA ALA A 4 24.73 12.72 12.64
C ALA A 4 23.96 12.18 11.41
N ARG A 5 22.83 11.45 11.59
CA ARG A 5 21.86 11.16 10.50
C ARG A 5 20.44 10.90 11.02
N ARG A 6 19.89 11.73 11.90
CA ARG A 6 18.58 11.45 12.54
C ARG A 6 17.46 12.46 12.29
N SER A 7 17.53 13.31 11.25
CA SER A 7 16.58 14.43 11.13
C SER A 7 15.92 14.65 9.75
N SER A 8 16.04 13.76 8.76
CA SER A 8 15.51 14.04 7.40
C SER A 8 14.53 13.00 6.82
N PHE A 9 14.07 12.02 7.60
CA PHE A 9 13.34 10.86 7.06
C PHE A 9 11.82 10.89 7.24
N VAL A 10 11.28 11.96 7.82
CA VAL A 10 9.87 11.99 8.23
C VAL A 10 9.22 13.28 7.75
N SER A 11 8.05 13.14 7.14
CA SER A 11 7.28 14.22 6.54
C SER A 11 6.72 15.20 7.58
N GLN A 12 6.31 16.39 7.12
CA GLN A 12 5.66 17.39 7.98
C GLN A 12 4.36 16.86 8.60
N TYR A 13 3.69 15.89 7.95
CA TYR A 13 2.47 15.26 8.46
C TYR A 13 2.66 14.68 9.86
N VAL A 14 3.82 14.09 10.14
CA VAL A 14 4.07 13.48 11.46
C VAL A 14 4.12 14.52 12.58
N GLY A 15 4.51 15.76 12.25
CA GLY A 15 4.46 16.88 13.18
C GLY A 15 3.04 17.35 13.54
N THR A 16 2.02 16.99 12.75
CA THR A 16 0.61 17.36 13.01
C THR A 16 -0.12 16.32 13.87
N LEU A 17 0.48 15.14 14.07
CA LEU A 17 -0.11 14.06 14.85
C LEU A 17 0.02 14.29 16.37
N PRO A 18 -1.03 13.96 17.16
CA PRO A 18 -0.92 13.87 18.61
C PRO A 18 0.20 12.91 19.05
N ASP A 19 0.79 13.13 20.22
CA ASP A 19 1.98 12.37 20.67
C ASP A 19 1.81 10.85 20.61
N LYS A 20 0.63 10.34 21.02
CA LYS A 20 0.33 8.91 20.96
C LYS A 20 0.31 8.39 19.52
N ASP A 21 -0.35 9.10 18.62
CA ASP A 21 -0.51 8.70 17.22
C ASP A 21 0.81 8.83 16.46
N ARG A 22 1.62 9.84 16.83
CA ARG A 22 2.98 10.03 16.31
C ARG A 22 3.87 8.84 16.65
N LEU A 23 3.83 8.36 17.89
CA LEU A 23 4.61 7.17 18.30
C LEU A 23 4.18 5.92 17.51
N LEU A 24 2.87 5.68 17.42
CA LEU A 24 2.33 4.55 16.64
C LEU A 24 2.67 4.66 15.14
N TYR A 25 2.70 5.87 14.61
CA TYR A 25 3.08 6.11 13.22
C TYR A 25 4.55 5.76 12.98
N LEU A 26 5.45 6.26 13.84
CA LEU A 26 6.89 5.98 13.72
C LEU A 26 7.20 4.48 13.92
N GLU A 27 6.47 3.81 14.81
CA GLU A 27 6.58 2.36 15.00
C GLU A 27 6.20 1.58 13.73
N LYS A 28 5.18 2.04 12.99
CA LYS A 28 4.78 1.44 11.70
C LYS A 28 5.80 1.65 10.58
N LEU A 29 6.72 2.61 10.72
CA LEU A 29 7.83 2.78 9.78
C LEU A 29 8.99 1.81 10.05
N VAL A 30 8.84 0.88 10.98
CA VAL A 30 9.81 -0.18 11.25
C VAL A 30 9.11 -1.52 11.05
N LEU A 31 9.61 -2.32 10.12
CA LEU A 31 9.09 -3.67 9.87
C LEU A 31 9.40 -4.59 11.05
N THR A 32 8.70 -5.72 11.14
CA THR A 32 8.95 -6.74 12.18
C THR A 32 10.39 -7.30 12.14
N SER A 33 11.05 -7.22 10.98
CA SER A 33 12.47 -7.55 10.79
C SER A 33 13.43 -6.55 11.44
N GLY A 34 12.95 -5.36 11.84
CA GLY A 34 13.74 -4.23 12.31
C GLY A 34 14.22 -3.30 11.19
N GLU A 35 13.89 -3.59 9.93
CA GLU A 35 14.19 -2.74 8.79
C GLU A 35 13.32 -1.47 8.80
N GLU A 36 13.96 -0.30 8.65
CA GLU A 36 13.26 0.99 8.57
C GLU A 36 12.79 1.24 7.13
N ILE A 37 11.53 1.63 6.98
CA ILE A 37 10.94 2.03 5.70
C ILE A 37 10.84 3.55 5.59
N PRO A 38 10.99 4.14 4.39
CA PRO A 38 10.83 5.58 4.21
C PRO A 38 9.38 6.00 4.53
N ASP A 39 9.21 7.20 5.10
CA ASP A 39 7.89 7.79 5.28
C ASP A 39 7.22 7.99 3.90
N PRO A 40 6.07 7.36 3.63
CA PRO A 40 5.39 7.46 2.33
C PRO A 40 5.01 8.88 1.91
N TYR A 41 4.81 9.81 2.86
CA TYR A 41 4.49 11.21 2.61
C TYR A 41 5.74 12.07 2.39
N SER A 42 6.94 11.53 2.66
CA SER A 42 8.21 12.20 2.37
C SER A 42 8.73 11.89 0.96
N ILE A 43 8.23 10.82 0.33
CA ILE A 43 8.63 10.38 -1.02
C ILE A 43 8.02 11.32 -2.07
N GLY A 44 8.87 11.88 -2.94
CA GLY A 44 8.45 12.80 -3.98
C GLY A 44 7.62 12.09 -5.05
N GLU A 45 6.69 12.83 -5.69
CA GLU A 45 5.78 12.25 -6.70
C GLU A 45 6.52 11.56 -7.86
N ALA A 46 7.69 12.09 -8.25
CA ALA A 46 8.50 11.56 -9.35
C ALA A 46 9.20 10.24 -9.01
N ASP A 47 9.36 9.90 -7.73
CA ASP A 47 10.00 8.66 -7.28
C ASP A 47 9.03 7.47 -7.29
N TRP A 48 7.73 7.74 -7.49
CA TRP A 48 6.71 6.71 -7.59
C TRP A 48 6.61 6.16 -9.01
N ILE A 49 6.72 4.85 -9.13
CA ILE A 49 6.65 4.14 -10.41
C ILE A 49 5.23 3.68 -10.67
N VAL A 50 4.79 3.87 -11.90
CA VAL A 50 3.47 3.46 -12.39
C VAL A 50 3.65 2.31 -13.37
N ASP A 51 3.95 1.13 -12.83
CA ASP A 51 4.12 -0.09 -13.62
C ASP A 51 3.74 -1.32 -12.78
N ILE A 52 2.76 -2.08 -13.26
CA ILE A 52 2.30 -3.31 -12.59
C ILE A 52 3.37 -4.41 -12.58
N ARG A 53 4.36 -4.35 -13.48
CA ARG A 53 5.45 -5.34 -13.56
C ARG A 53 6.44 -5.21 -12.40
N GLU A 54 6.49 -4.04 -11.76
CA GLU A 54 7.31 -3.79 -10.57
C GLU A 54 6.62 -4.25 -9.29
N TRP A 55 5.35 -4.63 -9.35
CA TRP A 55 4.63 -5.07 -8.17
C TRP A 55 5.12 -6.43 -7.70
N PRO A 56 5.00 -6.72 -6.39
CA PRO A 56 5.33 -8.04 -5.89
C PRO A 56 4.49 -9.10 -6.62
N ILE A 57 5.16 -10.20 -6.99
CA ILE A 57 4.49 -11.33 -7.63
C ILE A 57 3.66 -12.04 -6.57
N ILE A 58 2.35 -11.83 -6.61
CA ILE A 58 1.41 -12.44 -5.67
C ILE A 58 0.69 -13.59 -6.39
N SER A 59 0.80 -14.80 -5.83
CA SER A 59 0.10 -15.97 -6.34
C SER A 59 -1.27 -16.16 -5.65
N TRP A 60 -2.15 -16.94 -6.26
CA TRP A 60 -3.45 -17.27 -5.66
C TRP A 60 -3.33 -17.95 -4.28
N PRO A 61 -2.40 -18.90 -4.05
CA PRO A 61 -2.09 -19.41 -2.72
C PRO A 61 -1.73 -18.33 -1.70
N ASP A 62 -0.97 -17.31 -2.07
CA ASP A 62 -0.60 -16.22 -1.15
C ASP A 62 -1.83 -15.41 -0.74
N ILE A 63 -2.72 -15.13 -1.70
CA ILE A 63 -4.00 -14.45 -1.44
C ILE A 63 -4.88 -15.29 -0.51
N HIS A 64 -4.99 -16.60 -0.77
CA HIS A 64 -5.76 -17.50 0.10
C HIS A 64 -5.17 -17.56 1.50
N GLY A 65 -3.85 -17.78 1.61
CA GLY A 65 -3.14 -17.83 2.88
C GLY A 65 -3.36 -16.57 3.70
N TYR A 66 -3.22 -15.41 3.07
CA TYR A 66 -3.42 -14.13 3.73
C TYR A 66 -4.88 -13.88 4.12
N LEU A 67 -5.83 -14.06 3.20
CA LEU A 67 -7.23 -13.68 3.44
C LEU A 67 -8.05 -14.75 4.19
N ILE A 68 -7.63 -16.01 4.22
CA ILE A 68 -8.42 -17.10 4.82
C ILE A 68 -7.71 -17.70 6.03
N ASP A 69 -6.41 -17.96 5.90
CA ASP A 69 -5.67 -18.73 6.91
C ASP A 69 -5.12 -17.82 8.03
N THR A 70 -5.16 -16.51 7.86
CA THR A 70 -4.95 -15.52 8.94
C THR A 70 -6.29 -14.97 9.47
N PRO A 71 -6.34 -14.41 10.70
CA PRO A 71 -7.55 -13.77 11.22
C PRO A 71 -8.01 -12.63 10.29
N SER A 72 -9.05 -12.90 9.50
CA SER A 72 -9.52 -12.03 8.43
C SER A 72 -11.05 -12.00 8.38
N LEU A 73 -11.60 -10.92 7.81
CA LEU A 73 -13.04 -10.72 7.62
C LEU A 73 -13.61 -11.51 6.41
N TYR A 74 -12.73 -12.17 5.65
CA TYR A 74 -13.08 -12.91 4.44
C TYR A 74 -13.25 -14.40 4.75
N THR A 75 -14.28 -14.99 4.16
CA THR A 75 -14.53 -16.44 4.22
C THR A 75 -14.12 -17.10 2.91
N LYS A 76 -13.98 -18.43 2.93
CA LYS A 76 -13.67 -19.22 1.71
C LYS A 76 -14.70 -18.99 0.62
N GLU A 77 -15.96 -18.82 0.98
CA GLU A 77 -17.07 -18.55 0.07
C GLU A 77 -16.96 -17.17 -0.57
N LYS A 78 -16.61 -16.14 0.23
CA LYS A 78 -16.35 -14.79 -0.28
C LYS A 78 -15.18 -14.77 -1.26
N LEU A 79 -14.13 -15.54 -0.99
CA LEU A 79 -12.96 -15.62 -1.87
C LEU A 79 -13.27 -16.40 -3.17
N ARG A 80 -14.11 -17.44 -3.12
CA ARG A 80 -14.63 -18.10 -4.34
C ARG A 80 -15.42 -17.14 -5.23
N ALA A 81 -16.16 -16.22 -4.61
CA ALA A 81 -16.91 -15.17 -5.28
C ALA A 81 -16.13 -13.83 -5.33
N TYR A 82 -14.80 -13.85 -5.46
CA TYR A 82 -13.98 -12.63 -5.33
C TYR A 82 -14.40 -11.49 -6.27
N LYS A 83 -14.91 -11.81 -7.47
CA LYS A 83 -15.41 -10.84 -8.45
C LYS A 83 -16.60 -10.01 -7.95
N SER A 84 -17.30 -10.51 -6.94
CA SER A 84 -18.44 -9.84 -6.31
C SER A 84 -18.04 -9.05 -5.06
N LEU A 85 -16.75 -8.97 -4.73
CA LEU A 85 -16.27 -8.20 -3.59
C LEU A 85 -16.24 -6.70 -3.91
N ASP A 86 -16.60 -5.88 -2.93
CA ASP A 86 -16.54 -4.41 -3.04
C ASP A 86 -15.15 -3.92 -3.44
N ALA A 87 -14.09 -4.56 -2.95
CA ALA A 87 -12.71 -4.23 -3.30
C ALA A 87 -12.44 -4.34 -4.81
N VAL A 88 -12.98 -5.36 -5.48
CA VAL A 88 -12.88 -5.50 -6.94
C VAL A 88 -13.69 -4.41 -7.63
N ASN A 89 -14.90 -4.12 -7.13
CA ASN A 89 -15.72 -3.04 -7.66
C ASN A 89 -15.01 -1.68 -7.54
N TYR A 90 -14.29 -1.40 -6.44
CA TYR A 90 -13.57 -0.13 -6.26
C TYR A 90 -12.47 0.09 -7.29
N VAL A 91 -11.78 -0.98 -7.70
CA VAL A 91 -10.79 -0.91 -8.78
C VAL A 91 -11.50 -0.75 -10.12
N LEU A 92 -12.51 -1.57 -10.41
CA LEU A 92 -13.21 -1.57 -11.69
C LEU A 92 -13.94 -0.26 -11.97
N CYS A 93 -14.56 0.37 -10.97
CA CYS A 93 -15.27 1.63 -11.14
C CYS A 93 -14.34 2.86 -11.10
N GLY A 94 -13.03 2.67 -10.93
CA GLY A 94 -12.06 3.76 -10.82
C GLY A 94 -12.20 4.56 -9.53
N HIS A 95 -12.75 3.98 -8.46
CA HIS A 95 -12.75 4.60 -7.14
C HIS A 95 -11.35 4.61 -6.52
N VAL A 96 -10.65 3.49 -6.66
CA VAL A 96 -9.21 3.38 -6.43
C VAL A 96 -8.54 3.80 -7.74
N GLN A 97 -7.75 4.87 -7.68
CA GLN A 97 -6.99 5.36 -8.83
C GLN A 97 -5.80 4.43 -9.10
N GLU A 98 -5.00 4.81 -10.09
CA GLU A 98 -3.77 4.12 -10.44
C GLU A 98 -2.88 3.84 -9.22
N ILE A 99 -2.46 2.58 -9.08
CA ILE A 99 -1.61 2.12 -7.98
C ILE A 99 -0.16 2.35 -8.37
N LYS A 100 0.57 3.00 -7.47
CA LYS A 100 1.96 3.40 -7.63
C LYS A 100 2.85 2.58 -6.70
N TYR A 101 4.04 2.28 -7.19
CA TYR A 101 5.05 1.45 -6.55
C TYR A 101 6.26 2.30 -6.13
N HIS A 102 6.88 1.93 -5.02
CA HIS A 102 8.19 2.42 -4.62
C HIS A 102 8.95 1.31 -3.86
N GLY A 103 10.15 0.95 -4.34
CA GLY A 103 11.03 -0.01 -3.67
C GLY A 103 11.71 0.60 -2.44
N ILE A 104 11.93 -0.16 -1.37
CA ILE A 104 12.59 0.35 -0.16
C ILE A 104 14.11 0.41 -0.35
N SER A 105 14.70 -0.71 -0.77
CA SER A 105 16.09 -0.83 -1.19
C SER A 105 16.21 -1.96 -2.22
N PRO A 106 17.31 -2.04 -3.00
CA PRO A 106 17.53 -3.14 -3.94
C PRO A 106 17.56 -4.53 -3.30
N GLU A 107 17.88 -4.61 -2.00
CA GLU A 107 17.99 -5.85 -1.25
C GLU A 107 16.74 -6.15 -0.38
N SER A 108 15.78 -5.23 -0.32
CA SER A 108 14.57 -5.40 0.49
C SER A 108 13.56 -6.27 -0.25
N ASP A 109 13.00 -7.26 0.46
CA ASP A 109 11.85 -8.04 -0.03
C ASP A 109 10.54 -7.26 0.06
N PHE A 110 10.56 -6.06 0.66
CA PHE A 110 9.40 -5.22 0.87
C PHE A 110 9.35 -4.06 -0.11
N CYS A 111 8.13 -3.62 -0.40
CA CYS A 111 7.87 -2.43 -1.20
C CYS A 111 6.68 -1.65 -0.66
N LEU A 112 6.54 -0.42 -1.15
CA LEU A 112 5.39 0.42 -0.89
C LEU A 112 4.48 0.42 -2.10
N LEU A 113 3.20 0.18 -1.85
CA LEU A 113 2.13 0.43 -2.81
C LEU A 113 1.24 1.54 -2.28
N ARG A 114 0.92 2.52 -3.12
CA ARG A 114 -0.05 3.58 -2.79
C ARG A 114 -1.01 3.81 -3.92
N SER A 115 -2.20 4.28 -3.60
CA SER A 115 -3.15 4.79 -4.58
C SER A 115 -3.96 5.94 -3.97
N LEU A 116 -4.44 6.83 -4.83
CA LEU A 116 -5.45 7.81 -4.43
C LEU A 116 -6.81 7.11 -4.41
N VAL A 117 -7.52 7.22 -3.30
CA VAL A 117 -8.92 6.76 -3.20
C VAL A 117 -9.81 7.98 -3.27
N LEU A 118 -10.70 8.00 -4.27
CA LEU A 118 -11.64 9.10 -4.42
C LEU A 118 -12.64 9.12 -3.23
N PRO A 119 -13.16 10.28 -2.81
CA PRO A 119 -14.15 10.35 -1.73
C PRO A 119 -15.45 9.57 -2.00
N SER A 120 -15.79 9.32 -3.27
CA SER A 120 -17.00 8.60 -3.68
C SER A 120 -16.75 7.73 -4.90
N GLN A 121 -17.41 6.57 -4.96
CA GLN A 121 -17.37 5.69 -6.14
C GLN A 121 -17.97 6.35 -7.38
N ARG A 122 -18.94 7.27 -7.19
CA ARG A 122 -19.60 7.99 -8.31
C ARG A 122 -18.66 8.93 -9.05
N GLN A 123 -17.53 9.29 -8.43
CA GLN A 123 -16.52 10.15 -9.04
C GLN A 123 -15.52 9.33 -9.88
N GLY A 124 -15.49 8.01 -9.70
CA GLY A 124 -14.68 7.12 -10.51
C GLY A 124 -15.20 7.09 -11.95
N SER A 125 -14.27 7.25 -12.89
CA SER A 125 -14.54 7.12 -14.32
C SER A 125 -13.52 6.13 -14.86
N SER A 126 -13.90 4.86 -15.02
CA SER A 126 -13.01 3.86 -15.60
C SER A 126 -13.05 3.92 -17.12
N VAL A 127 -11.95 4.34 -17.74
CA VAL A 127 -11.60 3.98 -19.13
C VAL A 127 -10.67 2.77 -19.04
N ILE A 128 -11.21 1.60 -18.72
CA ILE A 128 -10.45 0.35 -18.80
C ILE A 128 -11.14 -0.47 -19.89
N GLU A 129 -10.69 -0.28 -21.14
CA GLU A 129 -10.96 -1.27 -22.20
C GLU A 129 -10.25 -2.56 -21.79
N HIS A 130 -11.01 -3.64 -21.61
CA HIS A 130 -10.48 -4.96 -21.36
C HIS A 130 -9.55 -5.39 -22.52
N PRO A 131 -8.25 -5.65 -22.30
CA PRO A 131 -7.54 -6.56 -23.18
C PRO A 131 -7.90 -7.99 -22.76
N LEU A 132 -8.45 -8.73 -23.72
CA LEU A 132 -8.70 -10.18 -23.64
C LEU A 132 -7.40 -10.97 -23.45
#